data_AF-F3AUK7-F1
#
_entry.id   AF-F3AUK7-F1
#
_cell.length_a   1.000
_cell.length_b   1.000
_cell.length_c   1.000
_cell.angle_alpha   90.00
_cell.angle_beta   90.00
_cell.angle_gamma   90.00
#
_symmetry.space_group_name_H-M   'P 1'
#
loop_
_entity.id
_entity.type
_entity.pdbx_description
1 polymer ?
#
loop_
_entity_poly.entity_id
_entity_poly.type
_entity_poly.pdbx_seq_one_letter_code
_entity_poly.pdbx_strand_id
1 'polypeptide(L)'
;MGLQALLNKYDNGGFTKTGWFQLKDDGDTATVRLLHKGEIGVEEGTQEPKFDFPIYEVHKLDVDGSGRDRTCLCKGEGCEFCKAGNKPQLRMFLQMVNLDEKDKDKQVQLWERGLTDIKAMIGLTGEYGDLTKRDIKIKRSGAKGSLKTTYQYFPKDKSEREIPEPQNLVGSLILDLDREDQIKAIEGRLQLKKNDNAEGKDNSGVGASRVF
;
A
#
# COMPACT_ATOMS: atom_id res chain seq x y z
N MET A 1 -18.82 17.72 5.88
CA MET A 1 -18.63 17.38 4.46
C MET A 1 -19.22 16.01 4.21
N GLY A 2 -20.08 15.85 3.19
CA GLY A 2 -20.70 14.55 2.90
C GLY A 2 -19.69 13.55 2.33
N LEU A 3 -19.95 12.26 2.53
CA LEU A 3 -19.13 11.15 2.02
C LEU A 3 -18.81 11.28 0.52
N GLN A 4 -19.76 11.77 -0.27
CA GLN A 4 -19.59 12.01 -1.71
C GLN A 4 -18.58 13.13 -2.04
N ALA A 5 -18.48 14.15 -1.19
CA ALA A 5 -17.51 15.24 -1.36
C ALA A 5 -16.10 14.82 -0.91
N LEU A 6 -16.00 13.90 0.05
CA LEU A 6 -14.73 13.26 0.41
C LEU A 6 -14.25 12.35 -0.72
N LEU A 7 -15.13 11.48 -1.25
CA LEU A 7 -14.80 10.60 -2.38
C LEU A 7 -14.30 11.38 -3.60
N ASN A 8 -14.99 12.44 -4.03
CA ASN A 8 -14.56 13.24 -5.19
C ASN A 8 -13.24 14.02 -4.96
N LYS A 9 -12.95 14.39 -3.71
CA LYS A 9 -11.68 15.05 -3.34
C LYS A 9 -10.51 14.07 -3.37
N TYR A 10 -10.74 12.80 -3.00
CA TYR A 10 -9.72 11.75 -3.00
C TYR A 10 -9.66 10.94 -4.30
N ASP A 11 -10.67 10.98 -5.17
CA ASP A 11 -10.63 10.42 -6.54
C ASP A 11 -9.68 11.24 -7.44
N ASN A 12 -9.68 12.57 -7.30
CA ASN A 12 -8.78 13.46 -8.05
C ASN A 12 -7.37 13.57 -7.43
N GLY A 13 -7.18 13.02 -6.23
CA GLY A 13 -5.89 12.89 -5.53
C GLY A 13 -5.51 11.44 -5.29
N GLY A 14 -6.12 10.51 -6.04
CA GLY A 14 -5.96 9.08 -5.82
C GLY A 14 -4.52 8.65 -6.06
N PHE A 15 -4.08 7.67 -5.27
CA PHE A 15 -2.80 6.93 -5.33
C PHE A 15 -2.37 6.44 -6.75
N THR A 16 -3.16 6.73 -7.77
CA THR A 16 -2.95 6.52 -9.22
C THR A 16 -1.60 6.96 -9.78
N LYS A 17 -0.85 7.86 -9.13
CA LYS A 17 0.50 8.27 -9.56
C LYS A 17 1.64 7.49 -8.90
N THR A 18 1.40 6.84 -7.76
CA THR A 18 2.46 6.21 -6.96
C THR A 18 2.59 4.74 -7.36
N GLY A 19 3.75 4.37 -7.90
CA GLY A 19 4.03 2.99 -8.33
C GLY A 19 4.10 2.02 -7.15
N TRP A 20 3.87 0.73 -7.42
CA TRP A 20 4.19 -0.31 -6.44
C TRP A 20 5.68 -0.65 -6.50
N PHE A 21 6.38 -0.55 -5.37
CA PHE A 21 7.77 -0.99 -5.30
C PHE A 21 7.83 -2.52 -5.34
N GLN A 22 8.64 -3.04 -6.27
CA GLN A 22 8.82 -4.48 -6.46
C GLN A 22 10.28 -4.80 -6.77
N LEU A 23 10.80 -5.83 -6.12
CA LEU A 23 11.99 -6.56 -6.54
C LEU A 23 11.49 -7.94 -7.02
N LYS A 24 11.80 -8.30 -8.25
CA LYS A 24 11.12 -9.41 -8.96
C LYS A 24 11.89 -10.71 -8.87
N ASP A 25 13.21 -10.63 -8.96
CA ASP A 25 14.10 -11.77 -9.12
C ASP A 25 15.10 -11.88 -7.96
N ASP A 26 15.75 -13.03 -7.86
CA ASP A 26 16.69 -13.30 -6.78
C ASP A 26 17.93 -12.41 -6.94
N GLY A 27 18.39 -11.82 -5.83
CA GLY A 27 19.54 -10.92 -5.85
C GLY A 27 19.22 -9.51 -6.33
N ASP A 28 17.99 -9.23 -6.76
CA ASP A 28 17.54 -7.87 -7.10
C ASP A 28 17.79 -6.92 -5.93
N THR A 29 18.24 -5.72 -6.27
CA THR A 29 18.46 -4.66 -5.29
C THR A 29 17.87 -3.35 -5.76
N ALA A 30 17.41 -2.53 -4.81
CA ALA A 30 17.17 -1.12 -5.07
C ALA A 30 17.66 -0.27 -3.89
N THR A 31 18.09 0.95 -4.18
CA THR A 31 18.35 1.98 -3.16
C THR A 31 17.12 2.84 -2.99
N VAL A 32 16.64 2.95 -1.76
CA VAL A 32 15.41 3.68 -1.44
C VAL A 32 15.62 4.67 -0.31
N ARG A 33 14.71 5.63 -0.24
CA ARG A 33 14.62 6.65 0.80
C ARG A 33 13.23 6.59 1.41
N LEU A 34 13.12 6.18 2.66
CA LEU A 34 11.83 6.11 3.34
C LEU A 34 11.27 7.51 3.62
N LEU A 35 9.95 7.64 3.54
CA LEU A 35 9.22 8.86 3.92
C LEU A 35 8.76 8.85 5.39
N HIS A 36 9.18 7.84 6.14
CA HIS A 36 8.80 7.60 7.54
C HIS A 36 10.07 7.58 8.38
N LYS A 37 10.06 8.30 9.51
CA LYS A 37 11.20 8.42 10.44
C LYS A 37 11.46 7.12 11.19
N GLY A 38 10.41 6.33 11.41
CA GLY A 38 10.38 5.27 12.38
C GLY A 38 9.90 5.82 13.71
N GLU A 39 10.77 5.87 14.71
CA GLU A 39 10.42 6.25 16.07
C GLU A 39 10.30 7.77 16.16
N ILE A 40 9.14 8.25 16.59
CA ILE A 40 8.79 9.68 16.68
C ILE A 40 8.54 10.15 18.11
N GLY A 41 8.73 9.27 19.09
CA GLY A 41 8.57 9.60 20.50
C GLY A 41 8.11 8.39 21.29
N VAL A 42 7.33 8.67 22.33
CA VAL A 42 6.82 7.66 23.27
C VAL A 42 5.30 7.81 23.34
N GLU A 43 4.58 6.70 23.37
CA GLU A 43 3.13 6.72 23.56
C GLU A 43 2.78 7.22 24.96
N GLU A 44 1.79 8.10 25.03
CA GLU A 44 1.36 8.71 26.27
C GLU A 44 0.78 7.65 27.20
N GLY A 45 1.39 7.49 28.38
CA GLY A 45 0.90 6.61 29.44
C GLY A 45 1.42 5.17 29.42
N THR A 46 2.13 4.72 28.38
CA THR A 46 2.66 3.34 28.31
C THR A 46 4.19 3.25 28.34
N GLN A 47 4.91 4.37 28.17
CA GLN A 47 6.37 4.42 27.99
C GLN A 47 6.88 3.61 26.77
N GLU A 48 5.98 3.17 25.89
CA GLU A 48 6.35 2.40 24.70
C GLU A 48 6.76 3.34 23.54
N PRO A 49 7.75 2.96 22.71
CA PRO A 49 8.12 3.77 21.55
C PRO A 49 6.96 3.92 20.57
N LYS A 50 6.74 5.17 20.13
CA LYS A 50 5.76 5.53 19.12
C LYS A 50 6.40 5.55 17.75
N PHE A 51 5.79 4.88 16.78
CA PHE A 51 6.29 4.82 15.41
C PHE A 51 5.36 5.54 14.44
N ASP A 52 5.93 6.18 13.40
CA ASP A 52 5.20 6.79 12.28
C ASP A 52 5.00 5.85 11.08
N PHE A 53 5.27 4.56 11.27
CA PHE A 53 5.07 3.57 10.22
C PHE A 53 3.57 3.35 9.94
N PRO A 54 3.14 3.33 8.66
CA PRO A 54 1.75 3.13 8.27
C PRO A 54 1.37 1.65 8.36
N ILE A 55 1.19 1.18 9.59
CA ILE A 55 0.84 -0.20 9.95
C ILE A 55 -0.64 -0.27 10.28
N TYR A 56 -1.35 -1.18 9.62
CA TYR A 56 -2.79 -1.37 9.78
C TYR A 56 -3.13 -2.85 9.87
N GLU A 57 -4.13 -3.17 10.68
CA GLU A 57 -4.85 -4.43 10.54
C GLU A 57 -5.84 -4.30 9.37
N VAL A 58 -5.74 -5.21 8.40
CA VAL A 58 -6.54 -5.15 7.18
C VAL A 58 -7.10 -6.52 6.79
N HIS A 59 -8.22 -6.51 6.08
CA HIS A 59 -8.75 -7.67 5.37
C HIS A 59 -8.42 -7.56 3.88
N LYS A 60 -8.05 -8.68 3.26
CA LYS A 60 -7.91 -8.80 1.81
C LYS A 60 -8.99 -9.73 1.29
N LEU A 61 -9.92 -9.16 0.55
CA LEU A 61 -11.07 -9.87 -0.01
C LEU A 61 -11.65 -9.13 -1.20
N ASP A 62 -12.30 -9.87 -2.09
CA ASP A 62 -13.10 -9.32 -3.18
C ASP A 62 -14.39 -8.72 -2.62
N VAL A 63 -14.43 -7.39 -2.52
CA VAL A 63 -15.58 -6.67 -1.95
C VAL A 63 -16.60 -6.25 -2.99
N ASP A 64 -16.20 -6.16 -4.27
CA ASP A 64 -17.02 -5.63 -5.37
C ASP A 64 -17.40 -6.71 -6.40
N GLY A 65 -17.09 -7.98 -6.13
CA GLY A 65 -17.33 -9.10 -7.03
C GLY A 65 -16.47 -9.04 -8.30
N SER A 66 -15.38 -8.27 -8.28
CA SER A 66 -14.50 -8.10 -9.45
C SER A 66 -13.49 -9.22 -9.64
N GLY A 67 -13.45 -10.19 -8.73
CA GLY A 67 -12.44 -11.25 -8.66
C GLY A 67 -11.06 -10.76 -8.21
N ARG A 68 -10.97 -9.51 -7.73
CA ARG A 68 -9.71 -8.90 -7.29
C ARG A 68 -9.83 -8.42 -5.87
N ASP A 69 -8.96 -8.93 -5.00
CA ASP A 69 -8.90 -8.49 -3.61
C ASP A 69 -8.68 -6.98 -3.49
N ARG A 70 -9.41 -6.38 -2.53
CA ARG A 70 -9.19 -5.03 -2.05
C ARG A 70 -8.70 -5.10 -0.61
N THR A 71 -7.89 -4.11 -0.22
CA THR A 71 -7.44 -3.95 1.15
C THR A 71 -8.49 -3.12 1.91
N CYS A 72 -9.10 -3.70 2.93
CA CYS A 72 -10.09 -3.03 3.78
C CYS A 72 -9.58 -2.91 5.21
N LEU A 73 -9.78 -1.75 5.84
CA LEU A 73 -9.37 -1.53 7.23
C LEU A 73 -10.18 -2.42 8.19
N CYS A 74 -9.51 -3.12 9.10
CA CYS A 74 -10.16 -3.85 10.19
C CYS A 74 -10.71 -2.88 11.24
N LYS A 75 -11.94 -3.10 11.69
CA LYS A 75 -12.59 -2.30 12.75
C LYS A 75 -12.50 -2.95 14.15
N GLY A 76 -11.65 -3.96 14.33
CA GLY A 76 -11.50 -4.69 15.59
C GLY A 76 -12.73 -5.52 15.95
N GLU A 77 -13.14 -5.50 17.22
CA GLU A 77 -14.22 -6.33 17.78
C GLU A 77 -15.57 -6.17 17.05
N GLY A 78 -15.84 -5.00 16.46
CA GLY A 78 -17.06 -4.71 15.70
C GLY A 78 -17.02 -5.10 14.22
N CYS A 79 -15.88 -5.58 13.70
CA CYS A 79 -15.67 -5.78 12.27
C CYS A 79 -16.54 -6.93 11.73
N GLU A 80 -17.40 -6.65 10.75
CA GLU A 80 -18.29 -7.65 10.15
C GLU A 80 -17.49 -8.64 9.29
N PHE A 81 -16.35 -8.22 8.72
CA PHE A 81 -15.43 -9.13 8.03
C PHE A 81 -14.86 -10.20 8.96
N CYS A 82 -14.44 -9.82 10.19
CA CYS A 82 -13.99 -10.76 11.21
C CYS A 82 -15.09 -11.77 11.56
N LYS A 83 -16.33 -11.30 11.78
CA LYS A 83 -17.47 -12.14 12.11
C LYS A 83 -17.84 -13.11 10.99
N ALA A 84 -17.64 -12.70 9.73
CA ALA A 84 -17.81 -13.55 8.56
C ALA A 84 -16.65 -14.56 8.36
N GLY A 85 -15.66 -14.61 9.26
CA GLY A 85 -14.55 -15.55 9.20
C GLY A 85 -13.35 -15.07 8.37
N ASN A 86 -13.39 -13.87 7.80
CA ASN A 86 -12.25 -13.29 7.10
C ASN A 86 -11.23 -12.80 8.12
N LYS A 87 -10.13 -13.53 8.29
CA LYS A 87 -9.10 -13.18 9.29
C LYS A 87 -8.34 -11.91 8.88
N PRO A 88 -8.20 -10.92 9.78
CA PRO A 88 -7.37 -9.75 9.50
C PRO A 88 -5.89 -10.12 9.44
N GLN A 89 -5.12 -9.29 8.76
CA GLN A 89 -3.67 -9.40 8.63
C GLN A 89 -3.02 -8.07 8.98
N LEU A 90 -1.94 -8.11 9.77
CA LEU A 90 -1.12 -6.92 10.01
C LEU A 90 -0.27 -6.62 8.78
N ARG A 91 -0.46 -5.44 8.18
CA ARG A 91 0.25 -5.01 6.98
C ARG A 91 0.80 -3.59 7.16
N MET A 92 1.99 -3.37 6.64
CA MET A 92 2.64 -2.07 6.59
C MET A 92 2.73 -1.62 5.15
N PHE A 93 2.40 -0.35 4.89
CA PHE A 93 2.35 0.23 3.55
C PHE A 93 3.37 1.37 3.44
N LEU A 94 4.66 1.03 3.44
CA LEU A 94 5.73 2.04 3.46
C LEU A 94 5.76 2.85 2.18
N GLN A 95 5.72 4.16 2.31
CA GLN A 95 5.99 5.08 1.22
C GLN A 95 7.47 5.44 1.18
N MET A 96 8.04 5.42 -0.02
CA MET A 96 9.46 5.68 -0.22
C MET A 96 9.76 6.25 -1.60
N VAL A 97 10.90 6.90 -1.72
CA VAL A 97 11.48 7.31 -3.00
C VAL A 97 12.47 6.23 -3.45
N ASN A 98 12.20 5.60 -4.58
CA ASN A 98 13.14 4.71 -5.25
C ASN A 98 14.18 5.55 -5.99
N LEU A 99 15.42 5.52 -5.50
CA LEU A 99 16.51 6.34 -6.04
C LEU A 99 17.11 5.76 -7.33
N ASP A 100 16.82 4.50 -7.62
CA ASP A 100 17.25 3.84 -8.85
C ASP A 100 16.21 4.03 -9.98
N GLU A 101 15.02 4.53 -9.66
CA GLU A 101 14.00 4.91 -10.65
C GLU A 101 14.37 6.23 -11.33
N LYS A 102 14.38 6.23 -12.67
CA LYS A 102 14.78 7.37 -13.49
C LYS A 102 13.61 8.30 -13.79
N ASP A 103 12.41 7.74 -13.84
CA ASP A 103 11.19 8.51 -14.05
C ASP A 103 10.77 9.19 -12.74
N LYS A 104 10.99 10.50 -12.64
CA LYS A 104 10.69 11.30 -11.45
C LYS A 104 9.24 11.17 -10.99
N ASP A 105 8.30 11.00 -11.92
CA ASP A 105 6.88 10.86 -11.60
C ASP A 105 6.56 9.48 -10.98
N LYS A 106 7.46 8.50 -11.12
CA LYS A 106 7.33 7.13 -10.58
C LYS A 106 8.29 6.82 -9.44
N GLN A 107 9.13 7.77 -9.04
CA GLN A 107 10.10 7.59 -7.96
C GLN A 107 9.42 7.35 -6.62
N VAL A 108 8.30 8.01 -6.33
CA VAL A 108 7.52 7.70 -5.14
C VAL A 108 6.80 6.38 -5.36
N GLN A 109 7.09 5.41 -4.50
CA GLN A 109 6.57 4.06 -4.58
C GLN A 109 6.09 3.58 -3.22
N LEU A 110 5.11 2.69 -3.24
CA LEU A 110 4.54 2.06 -2.05
C LEU A 110 4.98 0.62 -1.92
N TRP A 111 5.22 0.21 -0.69
CA TRP A 111 5.72 -1.11 -0.37
C TRP A 111 4.93 -1.77 0.73
N GLU A 112 4.10 -2.72 0.30
CA GLU A 112 3.27 -3.49 1.19
C GLU A 112 4.04 -4.67 1.77
N ARG A 113 4.21 -4.71 3.09
CA ARG A 113 4.94 -5.76 3.79
C ARG A 113 4.23 -6.28 5.03
N GLY A 114 4.62 -7.49 5.44
CA GLY A 114 4.04 -8.20 6.58
C GLY A 114 4.91 -8.12 7.82
N LEU A 115 4.53 -8.91 8.82
CA LEU A 115 5.12 -8.89 10.17
C LEU A 115 6.65 -9.03 10.20
N THR A 116 7.25 -9.85 9.35
CA THR A 116 8.71 -10.05 9.32
C THR A 116 9.45 -8.75 9.02
N ASP A 117 9.03 -8.03 7.99
CA ASP A 117 9.63 -6.76 7.61
C ASP A 117 9.27 -5.64 8.58
N ILE A 118 8.07 -5.66 9.17
CA ILE A 118 7.70 -4.72 10.25
C ILE A 118 8.71 -4.80 11.39
N LYS A 119 9.04 -6.01 11.85
CA LYS A 119 10.05 -6.22 12.89
C LYS A 119 11.44 -5.74 12.46
N ALA A 120 11.81 -5.99 11.19
CA ALA A 120 13.07 -5.51 10.65
C ALA A 120 13.13 -3.97 10.65
N MET A 121 12.05 -3.30 10.27
CA MET A 121 11.97 -1.83 10.25
C MET A 121 12.05 -1.22 11.65
N ILE A 122 11.41 -1.84 12.65
CA ILE A 122 11.55 -1.43 14.05
C ILE A 122 13.00 -1.58 14.51
N GLY A 123 13.64 -2.72 14.21
CA GLY A 123 15.06 -2.93 14.55
C GLY A 123 16.00 -1.93 13.88
N LEU A 124 15.78 -1.63 12.60
CA LEU A 124 16.54 -0.61 11.87
C LEU A 124 16.38 0.77 12.50
N THR A 125 15.16 1.12 12.91
CA THR A 125 14.88 2.39 13.56
C THR A 125 15.61 2.50 14.90
N GLY A 126 15.56 1.45 15.73
CA GLY A 126 16.24 1.45 17.02
C GLY A 126 17.76 1.61 16.91
N GLU A 127 18.37 1.01 15.88
CA GLU A 127 19.82 1.08 15.66
C GLU A 127 20.26 2.38 14.98
N TYR A 128 19.51 2.84 13.97
CA TYR A 128 19.96 3.92 13.08
C TYR A 128 19.26 5.27 13.31
N GLY A 129 18.22 5.29 14.16
CA GLY A 129 17.36 6.43 14.43
C GLY A 129 16.49 6.80 13.21
N ASP A 130 16.35 8.10 12.98
CA ASP A 130 15.56 8.67 11.89
C ASP A 130 15.94 8.11 10.51
N LEU A 131 15.08 7.23 9.98
CA LEU A 131 15.29 6.53 8.73
C LEU A 131 15.08 7.42 7.49
N THR A 132 14.45 8.59 7.63
CA THR A 132 14.33 9.56 6.53
C THR A 132 15.69 10.15 6.13
N LYS A 133 16.69 10.04 7.02
CA LYS A 133 18.04 10.58 6.83
C LYS A 133 19.05 9.59 6.26
N ARG A 134 18.72 8.32 6.00
CA ARG A 134 19.68 7.29 5.52
C ARG A 134 19.25 6.41 4.35
N ASP A 135 19.91 6.48 3.20
CA ASP A 135 19.44 5.75 2.03
C ASP A 135 19.58 4.25 2.34
N ILE A 136 18.55 3.45 2.07
CA ILE A 136 18.53 2.03 2.43
C ILE A 136 18.64 1.23 1.14
N LYS A 137 19.70 0.44 1.00
CA LYS A 137 19.75 -0.57 -0.06
C LYS A 137 18.96 -1.79 0.41
N ILE A 138 17.93 -2.14 -0.33
CA ILE A 138 17.13 -3.34 -0.11
C ILE A 138 17.64 -4.40 -1.08
N LYS A 139 17.90 -5.61 -0.60
CA LYS A 139 18.21 -6.79 -1.42
C LYS A 139 17.17 -7.87 -1.21
N ARG A 140 16.65 -8.41 -2.31
CA ARG A 140 15.75 -9.56 -2.31
C ARG A 140 16.55 -10.86 -2.33
N SER A 141 16.11 -11.84 -1.55
CA SER A 141 16.61 -13.22 -1.61
C SER A 141 15.44 -14.19 -1.74
N GLY A 142 15.44 -15.00 -2.79
CA GLY A 142 14.40 -15.96 -3.13
C GLY A 142 14.10 -15.96 -4.62
N ALA A 143 13.83 -17.13 -5.20
CA ALA A 143 13.44 -17.22 -6.61
C ALA A 143 12.15 -16.44 -6.91
N LYS A 144 11.96 -16.04 -8.17
CA LYS A 144 10.72 -15.40 -8.63
C LYS A 144 9.49 -16.21 -8.24
N GLY A 145 8.49 -15.56 -7.64
CA GLY A 145 7.27 -16.23 -7.17
C GLY A 145 7.44 -17.08 -5.91
N SER A 146 8.63 -17.12 -5.30
CA SER A 146 8.84 -17.87 -4.05
C SER A 146 8.12 -17.23 -2.87
N LEU A 147 7.35 -18.05 -2.14
CA LEU A 147 6.72 -17.68 -0.88
C LEU A 147 7.73 -17.51 0.28
N LYS A 148 8.97 -17.97 0.09
CA LYS A 148 10.06 -17.87 1.09
C LYS A 148 11.01 -16.70 0.81
N THR A 149 10.53 -15.68 0.09
CA THR A 149 11.32 -14.50 -0.21
C THR A 149 11.64 -13.74 1.08
N THR A 150 12.90 -13.37 1.27
CA THR A 150 13.34 -12.49 2.35
C THR A 150 13.94 -11.21 1.78
N TYR A 151 13.94 -10.15 2.59
CA TYR A 151 14.55 -8.87 2.25
C TYR A 151 15.62 -8.54 3.28
N GLN A 152 16.77 -8.13 2.78
CA GLN A 152 17.87 -7.62 3.60
C GLN A 152 17.98 -6.11 3.41
N TYR A 153 18.24 -5.41 4.51
CA TYR A 153 18.29 -3.96 4.57
C TYR A 153 19.70 -3.53 4.91
N PHE A 154 20.27 -2.69 4.07
CA PHE A 154 21.61 -2.13 4.24
C PHE A 154 21.50 -0.60 4.30
N PRO A 155 21.31 -0.02 5.49
CA PRO A 155 21.32 1.42 5.67
C PRO A 155 22.69 1.99 5.32
N LYS A 156 22.70 3.07 4.54
CA LYS A 156 23.89 3.87 4.27
C LYS A 156 24.07 4.95 5.33
N ASP A 157 25.15 5.71 5.19
CA ASP A 157 25.40 6.89 6.00
C ASP A 157 24.30 7.94 5.84
N LYS A 158 24.25 8.85 6.83
CA LYS A 158 23.26 9.92 6.81
C LYS A 158 23.51 10.84 5.61
N SER A 159 22.45 11.19 4.91
CA SER A 159 22.46 12.13 3.79
C SER A 159 21.23 13.02 3.87
N GLU A 160 21.43 14.32 3.62
CA GLU A 160 20.32 15.26 3.50
C GLU A 160 19.72 15.18 2.09
N ARG A 161 18.39 15.19 2.04
CA ARG A 161 17.62 15.17 0.80
C ARG A 161 16.25 15.77 1.04
N GLU A 162 15.75 16.52 0.07
CA GLU A 162 14.33 16.86 0.01
C GLU A 162 13.51 15.61 -0.28
N ILE A 163 12.62 15.26 0.64
CA ILE A 163 11.69 14.15 0.50
C ILE A 163 10.26 14.68 0.45
N PRO A 164 9.39 14.09 -0.39
CA PRO A 164 7.98 14.45 -0.39
C PRO A 164 7.30 14.01 0.91
N GLU A 165 6.19 14.65 1.24
CA GLU A 165 5.36 14.22 2.37
C GLU A 165 4.65 12.89 2.05
N PRO A 166 4.53 11.98 3.04
CA PRO A 166 3.78 10.75 2.86
C PRO A 166 2.28 11.05 2.66
N GLN A 167 1.67 10.35 1.72
CA GLN A 167 0.24 10.45 1.41
C GLN A 167 -0.61 9.70 2.46
N ASN A 168 -1.86 10.14 2.65
CA ASN A 168 -2.81 9.38 3.47
C ASN A 168 -3.33 8.15 2.71
N LEU A 169 -3.23 6.97 3.32
CA LEU A 169 -3.58 5.68 2.71
C LEU A 169 -5.01 5.21 3.04
N VAL A 170 -5.55 5.62 4.19
CA VAL A 170 -6.90 5.24 4.63
C VAL A 170 -7.94 6.11 3.94
N GLY A 171 -8.96 5.47 3.37
CA GLY A 171 -9.95 6.11 2.50
C GLY A 171 -9.50 6.29 1.05
N SER A 172 -8.26 5.92 0.73
CA SER A 172 -7.74 5.90 -0.64
C SER A 172 -7.41 4.46 -1.07
N LEU A 173 -6.20 4.00 -0.79
CA LEU A 173 -5.76 2.63 -1.07
C LEU A 173 -6.40 1.60 -0.13
N ILE A 174 -6.53 1.96 1.15
CA ILE A 174 -7.14 1.14 2.19
C ILE A 174 -8.58 1.60 2.33
N LEU A 175 -9.51 0.73 1.94
CA LEU A 175 -10.94 1.02 2.01
C LEU A 175 -11.36 1.09 3.47
N ASP A 176 -11.89 2.26 3.86
CA ASP A 176 -12.45 2.48 5.19
C ASP A 176 -13.97 2.28 5.15
N LEU A 177 -14.40 1.02 5.19
CA LEU A 177 -15.81 0.65 5.07
C LEU A 177 -16.50 0.71 6.43
N ASP A 178 -17.65 1.38 6.47
CA ASP A 178 -18.53 1.34 7.63
C ASP A 178 -19.24 -0.02 7.75
N ARG A 179 -20.00 -0.20 8.83
CA ARG A 179 -20.66 -1.48 9.11
C ARG A 179 -21.61 -1.91 8.00
N GLU A 180 -22.39 -0.99 7.45
CA GLU A 180 -23.37 -1.31 6.40
C GLU A 180 -22.67 -1.73 5.11
N ASP A 181 -21.61 -1.01 4.74
CA ASP A 181 -20.84 -1.31 3.54
C ASP A 181 -19.99 -2.59 3.69
N GLN A 182 -19.53 -2.92 4.90
CA GLN A 182 -18.92 -4.24 5.16
C GLN A 182 -19.92 -5.38 4.94
N ILE A 183 -21.16 -5.23 5.40
CA ILE A 183 -22.22 -6.23 5.16
C ILE A 183 -22.50 -6.36 3.66
N LYS A 184 -22.67 -5.24 2.96
CA LYS A 184 -22.85 -5.26 1.49
C LYS A 184 -21.69 -5.92 0.78
N ALA A 185 -20.45 -5.69 1.23
CA ALA A 185 -19.25 -6.31 0.66
C ALA A 185 -19.25 -7.83 0.85
N ILE A 186 -19.61 -8.32 2.04
CA ILE A 186 -19.74 -9.76 2.33
C ILE A 186 -20.82 -10.40 1.45
N GLU A 187 -21.93 -9.70 1.23
CA GLU A 187 -23.05 -10.16 0.40
C GLU A 187 -22.77 -10.04 -1.11
N GLY A 188 -21.62 -9.49 -1.52
CA GLY A 188 -21.29 -9.24 -2.93
C GLY A 188 -22.15 -8.15 -3.59
N ARG A 189 -22.74 -7.25 -2.78
CA ARG A 189 -23.65 -6.18 -3.21
C ARG A 189 -23.00 -4.79 -3.16
N LEU A 190 -21.76 -4.67 -2.70
CA LEU A 190 -21.07 -3.38 -2.67
C LEU A 190 -20.72 -2.97 -4.10
N GLN A 191 -21.32 -1.88 -4.56
CA GLN A 191 -20.98 -1.27 -5.83
C GLN A 191 -19.91 -0.20 -5.59
N LEU A 192 -18.65 -0.55 -5.82
CA LEU A 192 -17.62 0.47 -5.99
C LEU A 192 -17.87 1.14 -7.34
N LYS A 193 -18.10 2.45 -7.37
CA LYS A 193 -18.28 3.19 -8.62
C LYS A 193 -17.05 2.93 -9.50
N LYS A 194 -17.26 2.32 -10.67
CA LYS A 194 -16.23 2.26 -11.72
C LYS A 194 -16.01 3.70 -12.20
N ASN A 195 -14.76 4.12 -12.25
CA ASN A 195 -14.39 5.30 -13.01
C ASN A 195 -14.67 5.01 -14.49
N ASP A 196 -15.77 5.58 -15.01
CA ASP A 196 -15.99 5.77 -16.44
C ASP A 196 -15.03 6.85 -16.93
N ASN A 197 -13.78 6.45 -17.16
CA ASN A 197 -12.84 7.18 -18.02
C ASN A 197 -12.22 6.17 -18.99
N ALA A 198 -13.07 5.67 -19.87
CA ALA A 198 -12.70 5.01 -21.11
C ALA A 198 -13.64 5.47 -22.24
N GLU A 199 -13.73 6.78 -22.45
CA GLU A 199 -14.00 7.31 -23.79
C GLU A 199 -12.63 7.57 -24.44
N GLY A 200 -12.27 7.12 -25.63
CA GLY A 200 -12.94 6.32 -26.63
C GLY A 200 -11.99 6.20 -27.82
N LYS A 201 -12.08 5.09 -28.56
CA LYS A 201 -11.83 5.03 -30.00
C LYS A 201 -12.35 3.70 -30.53
N ASP A 202 -13.68 3.57 -30.51
CA ASP A 202 -14.36 2.78 -31.53
C ASP A 202 -14.17 3.53 -32.86
N ASN A 203 -13.38 2.96 -33.75
CA ASN A 203 -13.41 3.33 -35.16
C ASN A 203 -14.17 2.23 -35.89
N SER A 204 -15.38 2.57 -36.30
CA SER A 204 -16.21 1.85 -37.26
C SER A 204 -15.42 1.45 -38.51
N GLY A 205 -15.56 0.21 -38.98
CA GLY A 205 -14.87 -0.21 -40.20
C GLY A 205 -15.22 -1.60 -40.73
N VAL A 206 -16.44 -1.73 -41.27
CA VAL A 206 -16.80 -2.54 -42.45
C VAL A 206 -16.80 -4.08 -42.29
N GLY A 207 -17.98 -4.65 -42.52
CA GLY A 207 -18.20 -6.09 -42.50
C GLY A 207 -17.64 -6.86 -43.71
N ALA A 208 -17.54 -8.17 -43.54
CA ALA A 208 -17.66 -9.12 -44.63
C ALA A 208 -18.16 -10.45 -44.08
N SER A 209 -19.23 -10.93 -44.71
CA SER A 209 -19.84 -12.25 -44.53
C SER A 209 -18.97 -13.35 -45.16
N ARG A 210 -19.03 -14.57 -44.60
CA ARG A 210 -18.89 -15.93 -45.19
C ARG A 210 -18.63 -16.89 -44.01
N VAL A 211 -19.42 -17.91 -43.69
CA VAL A 211 -20.04 -19.01 -44.46
C VAL A 211 -19.03 -19.72 -45.37
N PHE A 212 -18.53 -20.83 -44.81
CA PHE A 212 -17.54 -21.83 -45.25
C PHE A 212 -16.08 -21.36 -45.36
#